data_AF-A0A5Y7QW50-F1
#
_entry.id   AF-A0A5Y7QW50-F1
#
_cell.length_a   1.000
_cell.length_b   1.000
_cell.length_c   1.000
_cell.angle_alpha   90.00
_cell.angle_beta   90.00
_cell.angle_gamma   90.00
#
_symmetry.space_group_name_H-M   'P 1'
#
loop_
_entity.id
_entity.type
_entity.pdbx_description
1 polymer ?
#
loop_
_entity_poly.entity_id
_entity_poly.type
_entity_poly.pdbx_seq_one_letter_code
_entity_poly.pdbx_strand_id
1 'polypeptide(L)'
;MNNDLLPPSASGFMRSTEQASTRLDAIPVDLRKLWNSDECPVALLPYLAWALSVDRWDKNWPEETKRKTIKASWEIHQKKGTIRALRNVVEPFGYLIRVVEWWQENGTPGTFRLEIGAS
;
A
#
# COMPACT_ATOMS: atom_id res chain seq x y z
N MET A 1 31.38 2.81 20.66
CA MET A 1 30.87 1.76 21.56
C MET A 1 31.61 0.48 21.22
N ASN A 2 32.11 -0.24 22.23
CA ASN A 2 32.79 -1.51 22.01
C ASN A 2 31.72 -2.54 21.62
N ASN A 3 31.81 -3.08 20.41
CA ASN A 3 30.81 -4.00 19.84
C ASN A 3 31.14 -5.48 20.13
N ASP A 4 32.06 -5.72 21.05
CA ASP A 4 32.51 -7.05 21.46
C ASP A 4 31.57 -7.58 22.54
N LEU A 5 30.87 -8.69 22.25
CA LEU A 5 29.94 -9.32 23.17
C LEU A 5 30.68 -10.22 24.18
N LEU A 6 31.96 -10.51 23.92
CA LEU A 6 32.75 -11.41 24.75
C LEU A 6 33.44 -10.69 25.91
N PRO A 7 33.57 -11.35 27.07
CA PRO A 7 34.34 -10.80 28.17
C PRO A 7 35.84 -10.75 27.81
N PRO A 8 36.64 -9.89 28.47
CA PRO A 8 38.09 -9.80 28.22
C PRO A 8 38.84 -11.13 28.35
N SER A 9 38.34 -12.04 29.20
CA SER A 9 38.88 -13.38 29.44
C SER A 9 38.59 -14.41 28.33
N ALA A 10 37.86 -14.04 27.28
CA ALA A 10 37.49 -14.97 26.22
C ALA A 10 38.70 -15.49 25.42
N SER A 11 38.69 -16.81 25.17
CA SER A 11 39.77 -17.49 24.45
C SER A 11 39.78 -17.16 22.96
N GLY A 12 40.90 -17.44 22.28
CA GLY A 12 41.03 -17.22 20.83
C GLY A 12 39.99 -18.00 20.00
N PHE A 13 39.59 -19.19 20.43
CA PHE A 13 38.54 -19.97 19.79
C PHE A 13 37.18 -19.26 19.85
N MET A 14 36.82 -18.71 21.02
CA MET A 14 35.56 -17.98 21.21
C MET A 14 35.53 -16.73 20.32
N ARG A 15 36.62 -15.97 20.28
CA ARG A 15 36.74 -14.78 19.40
C ARG A 15 36.65 -15.13 17.92
N SER A 16 37.28 -16.22 17.50
CA SER A 16 37.21 -16.70 16.11
C SER A 16 35.79 -17.14 15.74
N THR A 17 35.07 -17.76 16.68
CA THR A 17 33.69 -18.21 16.48
C THR A 17 32.70 -17.04 16.43
N GLU A 18 32.88 -16.02 17.28
CA GLU A 18 32.11 -14.78 17.25
C GLU A 18 32.27 -14.08 15.89
N GLN A 19 33.51 -13.91 15.42
CA GLN A 19 33.80 -13.28 14.13
C GLN A 19 33.16 -14.02 12.95
N ALA A 20 33.15 -15.36 12.98
CA ALA A 20 32.49 -16.16 11.96
C ALA A 20 30.96 -15.99 11.98
N SER A 21 30.38 -15.72 13.16
CA SER A 21 28.94 -15.57 13.36
C SER A 21 28.42 -14.16 13.02
N THR A 22 29.26 -13.13 13.05
CA THR A 22 28.90 -11.74 12.72
C THR A 22 28.22 -11.59 11.34
N ARG A 23 28.53 -12.47 10.38
CA ARG A 23 27.90 -12.46 9.05
C ARG A 23 26.37 -12.68 9.11
N LEU A 24 25.87 -13.39 10.13
CA LEU A 24 24.43 -13.63 10.27
C LEU A 24 23.69 -12.35 10.68
N ASP A 25 24.27 -11.55 11.56
CA ASP A 25 23.70 -10.26 11.98
C ASP A 25 23.70 -9.22 10.84
N ALA A 26 24.59 -9.40 9.85
CA ALA A 26 24.67 -8.53 8.69
C ALA A 26 23.57 -8.79 7.64
N ILE A 27 22.72 -9.81 7.82
CA ILE A 27 21.61 -10.07 6.89
C ILE A 27 20.57 -8.95 7.02
N PRO A 28 20.32 -8.14 5.97
CA PRO A 28 19.38 -7.04 6.07
C PRO A 28 17.95 -7.55 6.28
N VAL A 29 17.33 -7.16 7.41
CA VAL A 29 15.93 -7.47 7.73
C VAL A 29 15.06 -6.25 7.44
N ASP A 30 14.64 -6.13 6.20
CA ASP A 30 13.90 -4.96 5.68
C ASP A 30 12.37 -5.11 5.77
N LEU A 31 11.86 -5.80 6.80
CA LEU A 31 10.43 -6.08 6.94
C LEU A 31 9.55 -4.82 6.99
N ARG A 32 10.08 -3.71 7.54
CA ARG A 32 9.36 -2.43 7.57
C ARG A 32 9.09 -1.86 6.17
N LYS A 33 9.99 -2.10 5.21
CA LYS A 33 9.83 -1.62 3.83
C LYS A 33 8.64 -2.29 3.16
N LEU A 34 8.27 -3.51 3.56
CA LEU A 34 7.15 -4.26 2.97
C LEU A 34 5.78 -3.57 3.17
N TRP A 35 5.63 -2.82 4.27
CA TRP A 35 4.40 -2.06 4.58
C TRP A 35 4.45 -0.61 4.10
N ASN A 36 5.56 -0.16 3.51
CA ASN A 36 5.70 1.17 2.96
C ASN A 36 5.55 1.12 1.44
N SER A 37 4.48 1.71 0.91
CA SER A 37 4.23 1.74 -0.54
C SER A 37 5.30 2.45 -1.36
N ASP A 38 6.20 3.26 -0.78
CA ASP A 38 7.32 3.91 -1.50
C ASP A 38 8.59 3.07 -1.49
N GLU A 39 8.83 2.32 -0.42
CA GLU A 39 10.07 1.56 -0.23
C GLU A 39 9.91 0.06 -0.53
N CYS A 40 8.67 -0.43 -0.58
CA CYS A 40 8.37 -1.82 -0.86
C CYS A 40 8.93 -2.22 -2.24
N PRO A 41 9.65 -3.36 -2.35
CA PRO A 41 10.10 -3.87 -3.64
C PRO A 41 8.95 -4.03 -4.62
N VAL A 42 9.15 -3.63 -5.88
CA VAL A 42 8.10 -3.58 -6.91
C VAL A 42 7.41 -4.93 -7.10
N ALA A 43 8.19 -6.01 -7.07
CA ALA A 43 7.69 -7.38 -7.20
C ALA A 43 6.72 -7.78 -6.07
N LEU A 44 6.80 -7.12 -4.91
CA LEU A 44 5.97 -7.39 -3.74
C LEU A 44 4.76 -6.46 -3.60
N LEU A 45 4.69 -5.38 -4.40
CA LEU A 45 3.55 -4.45 -4.40
C LEU A 45 2.18 -5.12 -4.60
N PRO A 46 2.01 -6.18 -5.42
CA PRO A 46 0.72 -6.85 -5.54
C PRO A 46 0.22 -7.45 -4.21
N TYR A 47 1.13 -7.93 -3.36
CA TYR A 47 0.78 -8.49 -2.06
C TYR A 47 0.42 -7.39 -1.06
N LEU A 48 1.14 -6.27 -1.09
CA LEU A 48 0.78 -5.10 -0.30
C LEU A 48 -0.57 -4.53 -0.72
N ALA A 49 -0.83 -4.45 -2.04
CA ALA A 49 -2.12 -4.03 -2.58
C ALA A 49 -3.26 -4.93 -2.12
N TRP A 50 -3.04 -6.25 -2.16
CA TRP A 50 -3.99 -7.23 -1.64
C TRP A 50 -4.25 -7.06 -0.14
N ALA A 51 -3.19 -6.90 0.67
CA ALA A 51 -3.30 -6.70 2.11
C ALA A 51 -4.08 -5.42 2.49
N LEU A 52 -4.03 -4.40 1.63
CA LEU A 52 -4.78 -3.15 1.80
C LEU A 52 -6.11 -3.12 1.05
N SER A 53 -6.60 -4.28 0.58
CA SER A 53 -7.89 -4.44 -0.10
C SER A 53 -8.05 -3.55 -1.34
N VAL A 54 -6.99 -3.35 -2.12
CA VAL A 54 -7.07 -2.59 -3.38
C VAL A 54 -7.97 -3.32 -4.38
N ASP A 55 -9.11 -2.74 -4.71
CA ASP A 55 -10.16 -3.36 -5.54
C ASP A 55 -9.75 -3.57 -7.01
N ARG A 56 -9.03 -2.61 -7.62
CA ARG A 56 -8.52 -2.72 -9.00
C ARG A 56 -7.00 -2.71 -9.05
N TRP A 57 -6.46 -3.70 -9.74
CA TRP A 57 -5.04 -3.86 -9.93
C TRP A 57 -4.73 -4.37 -11.34
N ASP A 58 -3.79 -3.72 -12.02
CA ASP A 58 -3.22 -4.19 -13.28
C ASP A 58 -1.72 -4.39 -13.13
N LYS A 59 -1.26 -5.59 -13.46
CA LYS A 59 0.15 -5.96 -13.44
C LYS A 59 0.99 -5.13 -14.43
N ASN A 60 0.38 -4.60 -15.49
CA ASN A 60 1.05 -3.84 -16.53
C ASN A 60 1.13 -2.34 -16.21
N TRP A 61 0.50 -1.88 -15.13
CA TRP A 61 0.61 -0.47 -14.75
C TRP A 61 2.07 -0.05 -14.47
N PRO A 62 2.42 1.20 -14.80
CA PRO A 62 3.66 1.82 -14.31
C PRO A 62 3.77 1.69 -12.79
N GLU A 63 5.00 1.58 -12.31
CA GLU A 63 5.29 1.46 -10.87
C GLU A 63 4.68 2.63 -10.08
N GLU A 64 4.78 3.85 -10.59
CA GLU A 64 4.23 5.04 -9.97
C GLU A 64 2.70 4.92 -9.76
N THR A 65 1.98 4.46 -10.77
CA THR A 65 0.53 4.24 -10.69
C THR A 65 0.20 3.19 -9.64
N LYS A 66 0.93 2.07 -9.62
CA LYS A 66 0.77 1.01 -8.61
C LYS A 66 0.92 1.56 -7.18
N ARG A 67 1.98 2.33 -6.92
CA ARG A 67 2.23 2.92 -5.60
C ARG A 67 1.16 3.96 -5.24
N LYS A 68 0.75 4.81 -6.18
CA LYS A 68 -0.35 5.79 -6.00
C LYS A 68 -1.66 5.10 -5.64
N THR A 69 -2.04 4.03 -6.32
CA THR A 69 -3.27 3.27 -6.03
C THR A 69 -3.24 2.67 -4.63
N ILE A 70 -2.10 2.09 -4.20
CA ILE A 70 -1.93 1.55 -2.85
C ILE A 70 -2.10 2.66 -1.80
N LYS A 71 -1.47 3.82 -1.98
CA LYS A 71 -1.60 4.97 -1.07
C LYS A 71 -3.02 5.49 -0.96
N ALA A 72 -3.72 5.59 -2.08
CA ALA A 72 -5.09 6.10 -2.14
C ALA A 72 -6.11 5.15 -1.47
N SER A 73 -5.78 3.86 -1.33
CA SER A 73 -6.70 2.83 -0.82
C SER A 73 -7.31 3.18 0.54
N TRP A 74 -6.50 3.70 1.47
CA TRP A 74 -6.95 4.09 2.80
C TRP A 74 -8.04 5.16 2.76
N GLU A 75 -7.82 6.25 2.02
CA GLU A 75 -8.78 7.34 1.91
C GLU A 75 -10.07 6.91 1.22
N ILE A 76 -9.96 6.06 0.19
CA ILE A 76 -11.11 5.52 -0.54
C ILE A 76 -11.95 4.65 0.40
N HIS A 77 -11.32 3.76 1.16
CA HIS A 77 -12.01 2.88 2.11
C HIS A 77 -12.63 3.65 3.28
N GLN A 78 -11.93 4.64 3.82
CA GLN A 78 -12.44 5.48 4.90
C GLN A 78 -13.74 6.22 4.50
N LYS A 79 -13.86 6.60 3.23
CA LYS A 79 -14.98 7.41 2.72
C LYS A 79 -15.97 6.58 1.88
N LYS A 80 -15.88 5.25 1.90
CA LYS A 80 -16.69 4.35 1.06
C LYS A 80 -18.18 4.62 1.28
N GLY A 81 -18.95 4.69 0.19
CA GLY A 81 -20.37 5.05 0.22
C GLY A 81 -20.67 6.55 0.14
N THR A 82 -19.66 7.42 0.17
CA THR A 82 -19.86 8.86 -0.05
C THR A 82 -19.72 9.23 -1.53
N ILE A 83 -20.33 10.36 -1.91
CA ILE A 83 -20.13 10.96 -3.26
C ILE A 83 -18.64 11.21 -3.53
N ARG A 84 -17.86 11.61 -2.51
CA ARG A 84 -16.41 11.83 -2.66
C ARG A 84 -15.67 10.54 -3.02
N ALA A 85 -16.02 9.42 -2.38
CA ALA A 85 -15.42 8.13 -2.74
C ALA A 85 -15.78 7.72 -4.17
N LEU A 86 -17.04 7.91 -4.60
CA LEU A 86 -17.45 7.65 -5.98
C LEU A 86 -16.63 8.49 -6.98
N ARG A 87 -16.44 9.78 -6.72
CA ARG A 87 -15.63 10.68 -7.57
C ARG A 87 -14.17 10.24 -7.65
N ASN A 88 -13.57 9.92 -6.51
CA ASN A 88 -12.16 9.51 -6.44
C ASN A 88 -11.88 8.19 -7.20
N VAL A 89 -12.88 7.33 -7.37
CA VAL A 89 -12.75 6.06 -8.11
C VAL A 89 -12.81 6.27 -9.63
N VAL A 90 -13.56 7.26 -10.11
CA VAL A 90 -13.83 7.48 -11.55
C VAL A 90 -12.93 8.53 -12.19
N GLU A 91 -12.54 9.58 -11.45
CA GLU A 91 -11.68 10.67 -11.93
C GLU A 91 -10.35 10.18 -12.53
N PRO A 92 -9.63 9.19 -11.95
CA PRO A 92 -8.39 8.67 -12.53
C PRO A 92 -8.53 8.07 -13.94
N PHE A 93 -9.75 7.71 -14.34
CA PHE A 93 -10.06 7.14 -15.64
C PHE A 93 -10.58 8.17 -16.65
N GLY A 94 -10.60 9.46 -16.30
CA GLY A 94 -11.08 10.53 -17.18
C GLY A 94 -12.60 10.64 -17.29
N TYR A 95 -13.36 9.96 -16.42
CA TYR A 95 -14.81 10.06 -16.38
C TYR A 95 -15.28 11.12 -15.40
N LEU A 96 -16.31 11.87 -15.79
CA LEU A 96 -17.05 12.74 -14.88
C LEU A 96 -18.32 12.04 -14.44
N ILE A 97 -18.60 12.09 -13.14
CA ILE A 97 -19.87 11.60 -12.60
C ILE A 97 -20.73 12.73 -12.05
N ARG A 98 -22.02 12.63 -12.33
CA ARG A 98 -23.07 13.39 -11.66
C ARG A 98 -23.96 12.41 -10.91
N VAL A 99 -24.10 12.64 -9.61
CA VAL A 99 -25.00 11.89 -8.74
C VAL A 99 -26.33 12.61 -8.74
N VAL A 100 -27.40 11.90 -9.09
CA VAL A 100 -28.78 12.40 -9.04
C VAL A 100 -29.53 11.60 -7.98
N GLU A 101 -29.96 12.29 -6.93
CA GLU A 101 -30.62 11.70 -5.77
C GLU A 101 -32.14 11.55 -6.00
N TRP A 102 -32.78 10.57 -5.37
CA TRP A 102 -34.21 10.26 -5.62
C TRP A 102 -35.15 11.47 -5.46
N TRP A 103 -34.88 12.38 -4.53
CA TRP A 103 -35.73 13.56 -4.31
C TRP A 103 -35.59 14.63 -5.42
N GLN A 104 -34.61 14.52 -6.30
CA GLN A 104 -34.43 15.43 -7.43
C GLN A 104 -35.29 15.05 -8.64
N GLU A 105 -35.67 13.78 -8.77
CA GLU A 105 -36.43 13.24 -9.91
C GLU A 105 -37.70 12.47 -9.50
N ASN A 106 -38.21 12.66 -8.27
CA ASN A 106 -39.36 11.90 -7.73
C ASN A 106 -39.17 10.37 -7.82
N GLY A 107 -37.94 9.90 -7.61
CA GLY A 107 -37.59 8.48 -7.61
C GLY A 107 -37.99 7.74 -6.32
N THR A 108 -37.71 6.43 -6.27
CA THR A 108 -37.95 5.62 -5.08
C THR A 108 -37.07 6.08 -3.91
N PRO A 109 -37.63 6.32 -2.70
CA PRO A 109 -36.85 6.76 -1.55
C PRO A 109 -35.65 5.86 -1.25
N GLY A 110 -34.49 6.48 -1.00
CA GLY A 110 -33.23 5.79 -0.72
C GLY A 110 -32.47 5.29 -1.95
N THR A 111 -32.86 5.71 -3.15
CA THR A 111 -32.15 5.39 -4.40
C THR A 111 -31.43 6.61 -4.98
N PHE A 112 -30.43 6.36 -5.83
CA PHE A 112 -29.76 7.40 -6.61
C PHE A 112 -29.36 6.83 -7.97
N ARG A 113 -29.19 7.72 -8.94
CA ARG A 113 -28.69 7.41 -10.28
C ARG A 113 -27.34 8.08 -10.51
N LEU A 114 -26.45 7.37 -11.19
CA LEU A 114 -25.17 7.92 -11.64
C LEU A 114 -25.24 8.21 -13.13
N GLU A 115 -24.97 9.45 -13.49
CA GLU A 115 -24.75 9.87 -14.86
C GLU A 115 -23.24 9.92 -15.09
N ILE A 116 -22.74 9.12 -16.04
CA ILE A 116 -21.32 9.02 -16.36
C ILE A 116 -21.11 9.69 -17.72
N GLY A 117 -20.39 10.81 -17.73
CA GLY A 117 -19.93 11.46 -18.95
C GLY A 117 -18.53 10.99 -19.30
N ALA A 118 -18.34 10.49 -20.52
CA ALA A 118 -17.02 10.36 -21.13
C ALA A 118 -16.62 11.73 -21.69
N SER A 119 -15.46 12.23 -21.29
CA SER A 119 -14.86 13.44 -21.85
C SER A 119 -14.07 13.13 -23.11
#